data_AF-A0A0F8Z740-F1
#
_entry.id   AF-A0A0F8Z740-F1
#
_cell.length_a   1.000
_cell.length_b   1.000
_cell.length_c   1.000
_cell.angle_alpha   90.00
_cell.angle_beta   90.00
_cell.angle_gamma   90.00
#
_symmetry.space_group_name_H-M   'P 1'
#
loop_
_entity.id
_entity.type
_entity.pdbx_description
1 polymer ?
#
loop_
_entity_poly.entity_id
_entity_poly.type
_entity_poly.pdbx_seq_one_letter_code
_entity_poly.pdbx_strand_id
1 'polypeptide(L)'
;MAQTVTVTTTISGGISAQGTKTYSGDARTTQSFSVADSQTDEERTLTIDVTEMQMIYIVSDQDILMEWNDSIGSQGSISLKANVAFLEFVAADQYHAAKMGVDVTALFFTNTSGSAANISIGVIQNNTP
;
A
#
# COMPACT_ATOMS: atom_id res chain seq x y z
N MET A 1 19.03 3.67 -4.46
CA MET A 1 19.28 2.25 -4.12
C MET A 1 18.30 1.44 -4.97
N ALA A 2 18.74 0.68 -5.97
CA ALA A 2 17.80 -0.07 -6.80
C ALA A 2 17.17 -1.19 -5.97
N GLN A 3 15.84 -1.20 -5.84
CA GLN A 3 15.10 -2.30 -5.27
C GLN A 3 14.39 -3.08 -6.37
N THR A 4 14.25 -4.38 -6.16
CA THR A 4 13.51 -5.25 -7.08
C THR A 4 12.38 -5.87 -6.30
N VAL A 5 11.15 -5.59 -6.72
CA VAL A 5 9.96 -6.26 -6.20
C VAL A 5 9.42 -7.16 -7.28
N THR A 6 9.42 -8.47 -7.04
CA THR A 6 8.85 -9.43 -7.99
C THR A 6 7.41 -9.70 -7.62
N VAL A 7 6.48 -9.31 -8.50
CA VAL A 7 5.07 -9.66 -8.38
C VAL A 7 4.85 -10.96 -9.14
N THR A 8 4.39 -12.02 -8.48
CA THR A 8 4.00 -13.27 -9.17
C THR A 8 2.50 -13.47 -9.03
N THR A 9 1.78 -13.33 -10.13
CA THR A 9 0.36 -13.65 -10.20
C THR A 9 0.20 -15.10 -10.67
N THR A 10 -0.52 -15.93 -9.91
CA THR A 10 -0.87 -17.28 -10.34
C THR A 10 -2.36 -17.31 -10.66
N ILE A 11 -2.70 -17.63 -11.91
CA ILE A 11 -4.08 -17.83 -12.35
C ILE A 11 -4.34 -19.34 -12.33
N SER A 12 -5.38 -19.80 -11.64
CA SER A 12 -5.77 -21.22 -11.64
C SER A 12 -6.47 -21.57 -12.96
N GLY A 13 -6.28 -22.81 -13.44
CA GLY A 13 -6.85 -23.28 -14.73
C GLY A 13 -5.82 -23.65 -15.81
N GLY A 14 -4.53 -23.76 -15.46
CA GLY A 14 -3.47 -24.23 -16.37
C GLY A 14 -2.81 -23.13 -17.22
N ILE A 15 -3.20 -21.86 -17.03
CA ILE A 15 -2.53 -20.70 -17.62
C ILE A 15 -1.79 -19.97 -16.52
N SER A 16 -0.46 -20.06 -16.51
CA SER A 16 0.38 -19.21 -15.67
C SER A 16 0.79 -17.98 -16.47
N ALA A 17 0.28 -16.80 -16.10
CA ALA A 17 0.82 -15.53 -16.56
C ALA A 17 1.76 -14.97 -15.48
N GLN A 18 3.07 -15.14 -15.65
CA GLN A 18 4.06 -14.52 -14.79
C GLN A 18 4.63 -13.29 -15.49
N GLY A 19 4.62 -12.16 -14.79
CA GLY A 19 5.29 -10.94 -15.23
C GLY A 19 6.16 -10.42 -14.10
N THR A 20 7.41 -10.11 -14.38
CA THR A 20 8.29 -9.44 -13.41
C THR A 20 8.44 -7.99 -13.83
N LYS A 21 8.34 -7.08 -12.86
CA LYS A 21 8.59 -5.66 -13.06
C LYS A 21 9.46 -5.14 -11.94
N THR A 22 10.43 -4.30 -12.27
CA THR A 22 11.36 -3.73 -11.28
C THR A 22 11.01 -2.27 -11.07
N TYR A 23 10.85 -1.86 -9.81
CA TYR A 23 10.62 -0.47 -9.42
C TYR A 23 11.83 0.06 -8.66
N SER A 24 12.47 1.10 -9.20
CA SER A 24 13.67 1.70 -8.62
C SER A 24 13.37 3.09 -8.11
N GLY A 25 13.85 3.40 -6.90
CA GLY A 25 13.82 4.74 -6.32
C GLY A 25 15.13 5.07 -5.61
N ASP A 26 15.27 6.31 -5.18
CA ASP A 26 16.36 6.75 -4.32
C ASP A 26 16.01 6.68 -2.83
N ALA A 27 14.71 6.60 -2.49
CA ALA A 27 14.19 6.51 -1.14
C ALA A 27 13.32 5.26 -0.91
N ARG A 28 13.38 4.73 0.33
CA ARG A 28 12.51 3.65 0.83
C ARG A 28 12.03 3.99 2.23
N THR A 29 10.72 3.90 2.44
CA THR A 29 10.11 3.95 3.76
C THR A 29 9.42 2.62 4.04
N THR A 30 9.63 2.06 5.23
CA THR A 30 8.93 0.85 5.68
C THR A 30 8.41 1.04 7.09
N GLN A 31 7.18 0.60 7.34
CA GLN A 31 6.58 0.59 8.68
C GLN A 31 5.93 -0.78 8.93
N SER A 32 6.04 -1.27 10.15
CA SER A 32 5.30 -2.46 10.61
C SER A 32 4.77 -2.20 12.01
N PHE A 33 3.50 -2.51 12.24
CA PHE A 33 2.81 -2.26 13.50
C PHE A 33 1.58 -3.16 13.64
N SER A 34 0.98 -3.18 14.83
CA SER A 34 -0.26 -3.90 15.11
C SER A 34 -1.40 -2.93 15.41
N VAL A 35 -2.59 -3.22 14.91
CA VAL A 35 -3.85 -2.53 15.23
C VAL A 35 -4.71 -3.49 16.05
N ALA A 36 -5.09 -3.11 17.26
CA ALA A 36 -5.89 -3.96 18.14
C ALA A 36 -7.27 -4.28 17.53
N ASP A 37 -7.89 -5.39 17.95
CA ASP A 37 -9.28 -5.66 17.57
C ASP A 37 -10.22 -4.55 18.09
N SER A 38 -11.28 -4.28 17.33
CA SER A 38 -12.27 -3.23 17.59
C SER A 38 -11.70 -1.80 17.63
N GLN A 39 -10.43 -1.61 17.25
CA GLN A 39 -9.84 -0.29 17.09
C GLN A 39 -10.34 0.33 15.78
N THR A 40 -10.83 1.56 15.86
CA THR A 40 -11.21 2.38 14.71
C THR A 40 -10.24 3.54 14.55
N ASP A 41 -10.04 3.96 13.30
CA ASP A 41 -9.27 5.16 12.92
C ASP A 41 -7.89 5.24 13.58
N GLU A 42 -7.18 4.11 13.70
CA GLU A 42 -5.82 4.11 14.23
C GLU A 42 -4.88 4.83 13.25
N GLU A 43 -4.47 6.04 13.61
CA GLU A 43 -3.62 6.89 12.78
C GLU A 43 -2.18 6.40 12.73
N ARG A 44 -1.60 6.42 11.52
CA ARG A 44 -0.20 6.19 11.25
C ARG A 44 0.32 7.27 10.31
N THR A 45 1.21 8.11 10.83
CA THR A 45 1.85 9.16 10.03
C THR A 45 2.77 8.53 8.99
N LEU A 46 2.42 8.72 7.72
CA LEU A 46 3.22 8.30 6.58
C LEU A 46 3.00 9.31 5.46
N THR A 47 4.06 10.06 5.15
CA THR A 47 4.03 11.02 4.05
C THR A 47 4.39 10.33 2.75
N ILE A 48 3.50 10.40 1.76
CA ILE A 48 3.73 9.86 0.42
C ILE A 48 3.48 10.99 -0.57
N ASP A 49 4.54 11.45 -1.23
CA ASP A 49 4.39 12.20 -2.48
C ASP A 49 3.99 11.19 -3.56
N VAL A 50 2.76 11.33 -4.07
CA VAL A 50 2.22 10.39 -5.06
C VAL A 50 2.85 10.61 -6.43
N THR A 51 3.31 11.84 -6.72
CA THR A 51 3.96 12.15 -7.99
C THR A 51 5.35 11.52 -8.10
N GLU A 52 6.04 11.35 -6.97
CA GLU A 52 7.35 10.70 -6.89
C GLU A 52 7.28 9.20 -6.49
N MET A 53 6.09 8.69 -6.17
CA MET A 53 5.90 7.30 -5.78
C MET A 53 6.15 6.34 -6.95
N GLN A 54 7.13 5.45 -6.77
CA GLN A 54 7.41 4.37 -7.71
C GLN A 54 6.53 3.15 -7.43
N MET A 55 6.38 2.81 -6.16
CA MET A 55 5.54 1.70 -5.70
C MET A 55 5.20 1.85 -4.21
N ILE A 56 4.00 1.40 -3.84
CA ILE A 56 3.62 1.08 -2.47
C ILE A 56 3.07 -0.35 -2.39
N TYR A 57 3.44 -1.06 -1.33
CA TYR A 57 2.79 -2.29 -0.91
C TYR A 57 2.27 -2.15 0.51
N ILE A 58 1.11 -2.75 0.75
CA ILE A 58 0.49 -2.83 2.06
C ILE A 58 -0.06 -4.24 2.22
N VAL A 59 0.30 -4.90 3.32
CA VAL A 59 -0.23 -6.22 3.65
C VAL A 59 -0.70 -6.23 5.10
N SER A 60 -1.83 -6.85 5.34
CA SER A 60 -2.33 -7.16 6.67
C SER A 60 -2.59 -8.66 6.78
N ASP A 61 -2.42 -9.24 7.96
CA ASP A 61 -2.80 -10.62 8.25
C ASP A 61 -4.30 -10.78 8.59
N GLN A 62 -5.06 -9.67 8.66
CA GLN A 62 -6.51 -9.63 8.88
C GLN A 62 -7.23 -8.82 7.79
N ASP A 63 -8.54 -9.05 7.67
CA ASP A 63 -9.42 -8.18 6.89
C ASP A 63 -9.64 -6.88 7.65
N ILE A 64 -9.18 -5.75 7.09
CA ILE A 64 -9.26 -4.43 7.73
C ILE A 64 -9.66 -3.35 6.72
N LEU A 65 -10.12 -2.20 7.20
CA LEU A 65 -10.29 -0.99 6.40
C LEU A 65 -9.06 -0.11 6.56
N MET A 66 -8.52 0.38 5.45
CA MET A 66 -7.51 1.42 5.41
C MET A 66 -8.07 2.67 4.75
N GLU A 67 -7.75 3.83 5.30
CA GLU A 67 -8.09 5.14 4.77
C GLU A 67 -6.83 5.98 4.65
N TRP A 68 -6.84 6.99 3.77
CA TRP A 68 -5.73 7.93 3.62
C TRP A 68 -6.23 9.36 3.54
N ASN A 69 -5.43 10.25 4.12
CA ASN A 69 -5.68 11.69 4.13
C ASN A 69 -4.54 12.43 3.44
N ASP A 70 -4.85 13.61 2.93
CA ASP A 70 -3.88 14.63 2.51
C ASP A 70 -3.84 15.78 3.53
N SER A 71 -3.35 16.96 3.12
CA SER A 71 -3.35 18.16 3.96
C SER A 71 -4.73 18.82 4.15
N ILE A 72 -5.75 18.40 3.38
CA ILE A 72 -7.09 19.00 3.34
C ILE A 72 -8.13 18.08 4.01
N GLY A 73 -7.86 16.79 4.14
CA GLY A 73 -8.69 15.84 4.88
C GLY A 73 -8.70 14.45 4.27
N SER A 74 -9.82 13.74 4.43
CA SER A 74 -9.99 12.38 3.90
C SER A 74 -10.07 12.37 2.37
N GLN A 75 -9.31 11.46 1.77
CA GLN A 75 -9.16 11.36 0.31
C GLN A 75 -9.68 10.04 -0.25
N GLY A 76 -9.74 8.98 0.58
CA GLY A 76 -10.31 7.72 0.15
C GLY A 76 -10.07 6.59 1.14
N SER A 77 -10.61 5.42 0.77
CA SER A 77 -10.50 4.20 1.56
C SER A 77 -10.44 2.95 0.70
N ILE A 78 -9.92 1.87 1.28
CA ILE A 78 -9.84 0.55 0.68
C ILE A 78 -9.96 -0.53 1.75
N SER A 79 -10.72 -1.58 1.47
CA SER A 79 -10.72 -2.79 2.28
C SER A 79 -9.50 -3.64 1.91
N LEU A 80 -8.60 -3.84 2.87
CA LEU A 80 -7.49 -4.78 2.76
C LEU A 80 -7.99 -6.18 3.12
N LYS A 81 -7.61 -7.17 2.32
CA LYS A 81 -7.92 -8.58 2.57
C LYS A 81 -6.75 -9.26 3.27
N ALA A 82 -7.05 -10.12 4.22
CA ALA A 82 -6.07 -10.89 4.97
C ALA A 82 -5.11 -11.62 4.03
N ASN A 83 -3.82 -11.40 4.25
CA ASN A 83 -2.71 -12.00 3.52
C ASN A 83 -2.70 -11.71 2.00
N VAL A 84 -3.43 -10.68 1.56
CA VAL A 84 -3.40 -10.20 0.18
C VAL A 84 -2.73 -8.83 0.16
N ALA A 85 -1.59 -8.75 -0.52
CA ALA A 85 -0.89 -7.48 -0.68
C ALA A 85 -1.72 -6.55 -1.59
N PHE A 86 -2.08 -5.38 -1.06
CA PHE A 86 -2.42 -4.24 -1.90
C PHE A 86 -1.14 -3.69 -2.51
N LEU A 87 -1.14 -3.55 -3.84
CA LEU A 87 -0.01 -3.05 -4.60
C LEU A 87 -0.47 -1.89 -5.46
N GLU A 88 0.25 -0.79 -5.40
CA GLU A 88 0.05 0.36 -6.27
C GLU A 88 1.40 0.86 -6.77
N PHE A 89 1.44 1.31 -8.03
CA PHE A 89 2.66 1.62 -8.77
C PHE A 89 2.56 3.00 -9.45
N VAL A 90 3.63 3.49 -10.08
CA VAL A 90 3.55 4.68 -10.96
C VAL A 90 2.38 4.55 -11.95
N ALA A 91 1.59 5.61 -12.13
CA ALA A 91 0.39 5.59 -12.98
C ALA A 91 0.66 5.12 -14.42
N ALA A 92 1.82 5.45 -15.00
CA ALA A 92 2.23 5.02 -16.35
C ALA A 92 2.31 3.49 -16.52
N ASP A 93 2.42 2.78 -15.41
CA ASP A 93 2.64 1.33 -15.36
C ASP A 93 1.38 0.54 -15.01
N GLN A 94 0.25 1.22 -14.82
CA GLN A 94 -1.01 0.63 -14.42
C GLN A 94 -2.02 0.54 -15.56
N TYR A 95 -2.83 -0.52 -15.56
CA TYR A 95 -3.98 -0.65 -16.45
C TYR A 95 -5.20 0.17 -15.96
N HIS A 96 -5.22 0.51 -14.67
CA HIS A 96 -6.28 1.27 -14.02
C HIS A 96 -5.71 2.56 -13.43
N ALA A 97 -6.60 3.51 -13.14
CA ALA A 97 -6.21 4.70 -12.40
C ALA A 97 -5.71 4.32 -11.00
N ALA A 98 -4.66 5.01 -10.57
CA ALA A 98 -4.16 4.99 -9.20
C ALA A 98 -5.32 5.26 -8.22
N LYS A 99 -5.37 4.50 -7.12
CA LYS A 99 -6.31 4.70 -6.01
C LYS A 99 -5.89 5.93 -5.20
N MET A 100 -4.59 6.08 -4.94
CA MET A 100 -4.04 7.26 -4.30
C MET A 100 -3.73 8.28 -5.40
N GLY A 101 -4.61 9.28 -5.55
CA GLY A 101 -4.48 10.34 -6.57
C GLY A 101 -3.87 11.64 -6.07
N VAL A 102 -3.58 11.74 -4.77
CA VAL A 102 -3.09 12.94 -4.08
C VAL A 102 -2.07 12.55 -3.02
N ASP A 103 -1.20 13.48 -2.64
CA ASP A 103 -0.20 13.25 -1.61
C ASP A 103 -0.84 12.79 -0.30
N VAL A 104 -0.28 11.74 0.29
CA VAL A 104 -0.74 11.19 1.57
C VAL A 104 0.06 11.80 2.69
N THR A 105 -0.61 12.22 3.77
CA THR A 105 0.01 12.73 5.00
C THR A 105 -0.15 11.76 6.16
N ALA A 106 -1.24 11.00 6.17
CA ALA A 106 -1.57 10.02 7.19
C ALA A 106 -2.41 8.88 6.62
N LEU A 107 -2.23 7.69 7.20
CA LEU A 107 -3.07 6.52 6.98
C LEU A 107 -3.86 6.22 8.25
N PHE A 108 -5.07 5.72 8.10
CA PHE A 108 -5.94 5.33 9.22
C PHE A 108 -6.38 3.88 9.01
N PHE A 109 -6.42 3.12 10.10
CA PHE A 109 -6.74 1.70 10.06
C PHE A 109 -7.88 1.38 11.03
N THR A 110 -8.91 0.72 10.51
CA THR A 110 -10.03 0.20 11.29
C THR A 110 -10.01 -1.32 11.24
N ASN A 111 -9.87 -1.96 12.40
CA ASN A 111 -9.82 -3.40 12.56
C ASN A 111 -11.03 -3.90 13.36
N THR A 112 -11.86 -4.70 12.69
CA THR A 112 -13.05 -5.35 13.29
C THR A 112 -13.04 -6.86 13.03
N SER A 113 -11.85 -7.44 12.87
CA SER A 113 -11.67 -8.84 12.47
C SER A 113 -11.88 -9.86 13.60
N GLY A 114 -11.96 -9.42 14.86
CA GLY A 114 -12.01 -10.29 16.04
C GLY A 114 -10.63 -10.66 16.60
N SER A 115 -9.55 -10.11 16.04
CA SER A 115 -8.17 -10.29 16.52
C SER A 115 -7.30 -9.09 16.16
N ALA A 116 -6.12 -8.96 16.77
CA ALA A 116 -5.18 -7.89 16.39
C ALA A 116 -4.66 -8.12 14.96
N ALA A 117 -4.61 -7.06 14.17
CA ALA A 117 -4.10 -7.08 12.81
C ALA A 117 -2.64 -6.61 12.78
N ASN A 118 -1.73 -7.41 12.25
CA ASN A 118 -0.35 -7.02 11.97
C ASN A 118 -0.26 -6.49 10.54
N ILE A 119 0.25 -5.27 10.40
CA ILE A 119 0.29 -4.54 9.13
C ILE A 119 1.76 -4.27 8.79
N SER A 120 2.11 -4.44 7.51
CA SER A 120 3.39 -4.03 6.96
C SER A 120 3.20 -3.18 5.71
N ILE A 121 3.88 -2.04 5.68
CA ILE A 121 3.84 -1.05 4.62
C ILE A 121 5.25 -0.86 4.09
N GLY A 122 5.39 -0.75 2.78
CA GLY A 122 6.61 -0.28 2.16
C GLY A 122 6.33 0.62 0.98
N VAL A 123 7.08 1.72 0.89
CA VAL A 123 6.99 2.71 -0.18
C VAL A 123 8.38 2.90 -0.79
N ILE A 124 8.43 2.97 -2.12
CA ILE A 124 9.61 3.33 -2.91
C ILE A 124 9.31 4.64 -3.63
N GLN A 125 10.19 5.63 -3.51
CA GLN A 125 10.03 6.96 -4.10
C GLN A 125 11.30 7.42 -4.81
N ASN A 126 11.12 8.38 -5.73
CA ASN A 126 12.20 9.12 -6.36
C ASN A 126 12.18 10.58 -5.84
N ASN A 127 12.88 10.86 -4.75
CA ASN A 127 12.85 12.19 -4.11
C ASN A 127 13.69 13.24 -4.85
N THR A 128 14.24 12.92 -6.03
CA THR A 128 15.02 13.84 -6.86
C THR A 128 14.07 14.62 -7.79
N PRO A 129 13.95 15.96 -7.63
CA PRO A 129 13.11 16.81 -8.50
C PRO A 129 13.58 16.88 -9.96
#